data_AF-A0A4R1PY36-F1
#
_entry.id   AF-A0A4R1PY36-F1
#
_cell.length_a   1.000
_cell.length_b   1.000
_cell.length_c   1.000
_cell.angle_alpha   90.00
_cell.angle_beta   90.00
_cell.angle_gamma   90.00
#
_symmetry.space_group_name_H-M   'P 1'
#
loop_
_entity.id
_entity.type
_entity.pdbx_description
1 polymer ?
#
loop_
_entity_poly.entity_id
_entity_poly.type
_entity_poly.pdbx_seq_one_letter_code
_entity_poly.pdbx_strand_id
1 'polypeptide(L)'
;MDGFVCSSCYTWLAPQHTDCPSCGVPVIIEGAQKNIIDHLQPNCLIHRYDGSDMLEPAVIVKEGKTNMKVATKLKEYAKPVTVSKQKVYRFDQNLLSSIQALRNERTATINRYDIMIQSHWKKLETYQ
;
A
#
# COMPACT_ATOMS: atom_id res chain seq x y z
N MET A 1 -4.12 -9.69 8.95
CA MET A 1 -4.66 -10.17 7.66
C MET A 1 -3.64 -11.15 7.14
N ASP A 2 -3.93 -12.43 7.32
CA ASP A 2 -3.05 -13.51 6.89
C ASP A 2 -3.42 -13.87 5.46
N GLY A 3 -2.42 -14.09 4.62
CA GLY A 3 -2.58 -14.39 3.21
C GLY A 3 -1.24 -14.40 2.51
N PHE A 4 -1.20 -14.94 1.31
CA PHE A 4 0.02 -15.18 0.57
C PHE A 4 -0.14 -14.77 -0.89
N VAL A 5 0.96 -14.61 -1.60
CA VAL A 5 0.93 -14.26 -3.02
C VAL A 5 1.29 -15.49 -3.86
N CYS A 6 0.49 -15.80 -4.86
CA CYS A 6 0.82 -16.87 -5.82
C CYS A 6 2.14 -16.55 -6.54
N SER A 7 3.13 -17.44 -6.52
CA SER A 7 4.41 -17.20 -7.20
C SER A 7 4.28 -17.17 -8.73
N SER A 8 3.23 -17.77 -9.29
CA SER A 8 3.02 -17.89 -10.73
C SER A 8 2.38 -16.64 -11.34
N CYS A 9 1.31 -16.12 -10.73
CA CYS A 9 0.57 -14.97 -11.27
C CYS A 9 0.57 -13.75 -10.35
N TYR A 10 1.17 -13.85 -9.17
CA TYR A 10 1.30 -12.80 -8.17
C TYR A 10 -0.01 -12.24 -7.63
N THR A 11 -1.11 -12.96 -7.81
CA THR A 11 -2.39 -12.60 -7.20
C THR A 11 -2.30 -12.85 -5.69
N TRP A 12 -2.78 -11.89 -4.89
CA TRP A 12 -2.93 -12.07 -3.45
C TRP A 12 -4.06 -13.07 -3.17
N LEU A 13 -3.80 -14.02 -2.28
CA LEU A 13 -4.68 -15.11 -1.93
C LEU A 13 -4.98 -15.11 -0.44
N ALA A 14 -6.27 -15.27 -0.12
CA ALA A 14 -6.68 -15.62 1.23
C ALA A 14 -6.26 -17.07 1.54
N PRO A 15 -6.01 -17.42 2.82
CA PRO A 15 -5.48 -18.73 3.20
C PRO A 15 -6.36 -19.92 2.80
N GLN A 16 -7.67 -19.69 2.63
CA GLN A 16 -8.64 -20.72 2.29
C GLN A 16 -8.62 -21.23 0.84
N HIS A 17 -7.78 -20.67 -0.05
CA HIS A 17 -7.74 -21.11 -1.45
C HIS A 17 -6.83 -22.33 -1.66
N THR A 18 -7.40 -23.42 -2.19
CA THR A 18 -6.65 -24.62 -2.63
C THR A 18 -6.00 -24.44 -3.99
N ASP A 19 -6.57 -23.59 -4.84
CA ASP A 19 -6.06 -23.24 -6.16
C ASP A 19 -6.06 -21.71 -6.32
N CYS A 20 -5.09 -21.18 -7.07
CA CYS A 20 -5.06 -19.77 -7.38
C CYS A 20 -6.21 -19.44 -8.36
N PRO A 21 -7.21 -18.63 -7.97
CA PRO A 21 -8.36 -18.33 -8.81
C PRO A 21 -8.00 -17.54 -10.08
N SER A 22 -6.80 -16.95 -10.14
CA SER A 22 -6.36 -16.20 -11.32
C SER A 22 -5.59 -17.03 -12.34
N CYS A 23 -4.91 -18.12 -11.95
CA CYS A 23 -4.09 -18.90 -12.88
C CYS A 23 -4.32 -20.40 -12.82
N GLY A 24 -5.22 -20.88 -11.95
CA GLY A 24 -5.58 -22.29 -11.81
C GLY A 24 -4.48 -23.17 -11.26
N VAL A 25 -3.36 -22.60 -10.80
CA VAL A 25 -2.24 -23.36 -10.25
C VAL A 25 -2.59 -23.75 -8.80
N PRO A 26 -2.40 -25.03 -8.41
CA PRO A 26 -2.62 -25.47 -7.03
C PRO A 26 -1.78 -24.67 -6.05
N VAL A 27 -2.34 -24.30 -4.91
CA VAL A 27 -1.65 -23.56 -3.87
C VAL A 27 -0.89 -24.54 -2.98
N ILE A 28 0.45 -24.51 -3.07
CA ILE A 28 1.35 -25.35 -2.28
C ILE A 28 2.05 -24.43 -1.27
N ILE A 29 1.65 -24.57 0.00
CA ILE A 29 2.01 -23.65 1.09
C ILE A 29 3.36 -24.03 1.73
N GLU A 30 3.71 -25.32 1.70
CA GLU A 30 4.87 -25.89 2.39
C GLU A 30 5.62 -26.90 1.51
N GLY A 31 6.85 -27.27 1.93
CA GLY A 31 7.69 -28.25 1.25
C GLY A 31 8.48 -27.70 0.06
N ALA A 32 9.20 -28.58 -0.64
CA ALA A 32 10.11 -28.20 -1.72
C ALA A 32 9.40 -27.64 -2.97
N GLN A 33 8.10 -27.93 -3.13
CA GLN A 33 7.28 -27.48 -4.26
C GLN A 33 6.44 -26.23 -3.93
N LYS A 34 6.72 -25.59 -2.79
CA LYS A 34 6.03 -24.39 -2.36
C LYS A 34 6.02 -23.32 -3.45
N ASN A 35 4.84 -22.81 -3.77
CA ASN A 35 4.60 -21.88 -4.87
C ASN A 35 3.84 -20.63 -4.43
N ILE A 36 4.03 -20.25 -3.18
CA ILE A 36 3.50 -19.05 -2.59
C ILE A 36 4.62 -18.19 -2.01
N ILE A 37 4.33 -16.90 -1.85
CA ILE A 37 5.15 -15.92 -1.15
C ILE A 37 4.39 -15.54 0.12
N ASP A 38 4.73 -16.18 1.23
CA ASP A 38 4.06 -16.08 2.54
C ASP A 38 4.47 -14.82 3.31
N HIS A 39 5.64 -14.26 2.98
CA HIS A 39 6.13 -13.04 3.60
C HIS A 39 6.50 -12.00 2.54
N LEU A 40 5.56 -11.10 2.30
CA LEU A 40 5.85 -9.80 1.70
C LEU A 40 6.52 -8.91 2.76
N GLN A 41 7.83 -9.08 2.95
CA GLN A 41 8.64 -8.11 3.67
C GLN A 41 8.93 -6.93 2.73
N PRO A 42 8.49 -5.70 3.07
CA PRO A 42 8.74 -4.53 2.25
C PRO A 42 10.24 -4.34 1.99
N ASN A 43 10.60 -4.18 0.72
CA ASN A 43 11.98 -3.89 0.30
C ASN A 43 12.07 -2.61 -0.54
N CYS A 44 10.94 -2.02 -0.89
CA CYS A 44 10.86 -0.71 -1.52
C CYS A 44 9.70 0.13 -0.97
N LEU A 45 9.73 1.42 -1.30
CA LEU A 45 8.64 2.36 -1.13
C LEU A 45 8.19 2.85 -2.50
N ILE A 46 6.89 3.03 -2.68
CA ILE A 46 6.31 3.68 -3.86
C ILE A 46 5.32 4.75 -3.41
N HIS A 47 5.01 5.71 -4.28
CA HIS A 47 3.85 6.56 -4.03
C HIS A 47 2.57 5.73 -4.19
N ARG A 48 1.62 5.91 -3.27
CA ARG A 48 0.32 5.22 -3.33
C ARG A 48 -0.44 5.56 -4.60
N TYR A 49 -0.37 6.80 -5.06
CA TYR A 49 -0.90 7.28 -6.35
C TYR A 49 0.09 8.27 -6.96
N ASP A 50 0.05 8.47 -8.27
CA ASP A 50 0.91 9.47 -8.91
C ASP A 50 0.59 10.88 -8.40
N GLY A 51 1.62 11.64 -8.04
CA GLY A 51 1.49 12.95 -7.40
C GLY A 51 1.04 12.93 -5.92
N SER A 52 0.85 11.75 -5.31
CA SER A 52 0.49 11.66 -3.89
C SER A 52 1.69 11.83 -2.97
N ASP A 53 1.50 12.54 -1.86
CA ASP A 53 2.45 12.58 -0.73
C ASP A 53 2.42 11.29 0.12
N MET A 54 1.60 10.28 -0.24
CA MET A 54 1.54 8.99 0.44
C MET A 54 2.60 8.05 -0.09
N LEU A 55 3.47 7.57 0.79
CA LEU A 55 4.35 6.44 0.53
C LEU A 55 3.71 5.16 1.05
N GLU A 56 3.83 4.11 0.25
CA GLU A 56 3.36 2.77 0.57
C GLU A 56 4.54 1.78 0.58
N PRO A 57 4.70 0.98 1.64
CA PRO A 57 5.62 -0.15 1.63
C PRO A 57 5.23 -1.20 0.58
N ALA A 58 6.19 -1.60 -0.23
CA ALA A 58 6.00 -2.56 -1.31
C ALA A 58 7.15 -3.56 -1.42
N VAL A 59 6.91 -4.63 -2.18
CA VAL A 59 7.89 -5.67 -2.49
C VAL A 59 8.12 -5.72 -3.98
N ILE A 60 9.37 -5.62 -4.40
CA ILE A 60 9.76 -5.84 -5.80
C ILE A 60 9.53 -7.30 -6.15
N VAL A 61 8.68 -7.54 -7.14
CA VAL A 61 8.33 -8.86 -7.66
C VAL A 61 9.14 -9.18 -8.92
N LYS A 62 9.30 -8.20 -9.81
CA LYS A 62 10.06 -8.36 -11.06
C LYS A 62 10.70 -7.03 -11.46
N GLU A 63 11.95 -7.10 -11.87
CA GLU A 63 12.67 -5.96 -12.42
C GLU A 63 12.69 -6.02 -13.97
N GLY A 64 12.25 -4.96 -14.62
CA GLY A 64 12.38 -4.75 -16.06
C GLY A 64 13.49 -3.74 -16.39
N LYS A 65 13.60 -3.32 -17.65
CA LYS A 65 14.62 -2.33 -18.06
C LYS A 65 14.32 -0.93 -17.49
N THR A 66 13.09 -0.45 -17.65
CA THR A 66 12.64 0.89 -17.25
C THR A 66 11.64 0.89 -16.09
N ASN A 67 11.01 -0.25 -15.82
CA ASN A 67 9.93 -0.40 -14.85
C ASN A 67 10.19 -1.56 -13.89
N MET A 68 9.49 -1.56 -12.77
CA MET A 68 9.43 -2.67 -11.81
C MET A 68 7.98 -3.08 -11.59
N LYS A 69 7.73 -4.39 -11.43
CA LYS A 69 6.48 -4.89 -10.86
C LYS A 69 6.66 -4.96 -9.35
N VAL A 70 5.76 -4.31 -8.63
CA VAL A 70 5.78 -4.25 -7.17
C VAL A 70 4.44 -4.68 -6.60
N ALA A 71 4.46 -5.48 -5.53
CA ALA A 71 3.28 -5.89 -4.79
C ALA A 71 3.14 -5.06 -3.53
N THR A 72 1.92 -4.62 -3.21
CA THR A 72 1.59 -3.94 -1.96
C THR A 72 0.62 -4.80 -1.14
N LYS A 73 0.38 -4.45 0.12
CA LYS A 73 -0.64 -5.10 0.95
C LYS A 73 -2.01 -4.39 0.89
N LEU A 74 -2.13 -3.34 0.08
CA LEU A 74 -3.36 -2.56 -0.03
C LEU A 74 -4.42 -3.34 -0.80
N LYS A 75 -5.66 -3.31 -0.31
CA LYS A 75 -6.80 -3.99 -0.95
C LYS A 75 -7.08 -3.48 -2.35
N GLU A 76 -6.86 -2.19 -2.60
CA GLU A 76 -7.00 -1.59 -3.93
C GLU A 76 -5.98 -2.14 -4.95
N TYR A 77 -4.90 -2.74 -4.49
CA TYR A 77 -3.86 -3.35 -5.30
C TYR A 77 -3.86 -4.87 -5.13
N ALA A 78 -4.95 -5.51 -5.54
CA ALA A 78 -5.10 -6.96 -5.52
C ALA A 78 -4.07 -7.72 -6.40
N LYS A 79 -3.39 -7.00 -7.30
CA LYS A 79 -2.34 -7.50 -8.19
C LYS A 79 -1.14 -6.55 -8.15
N PRO A 80 0.08 -7.03 -8.45
CA PRO A 80 1.25 -6.18 -8.52
C PRO A 80 1.06 -5.10 -9.58
N VAL A 81 1.48 -3.90 -9.22
CA VAL A 81 1.43 -2.74 -10.10
C VAL A 81 2.76 -2.56 -10.80
N THR A 82 2.71 -2.02 -12.01
CA THR A 82 3.92 -1.66 -12.76
C THR A 82 4.23 -0.20 -12.49
N VAL A 83 5.42 0.07 -11.98
CA VAL A 83 5.87 1.42 -11.58
C VAL A 83 7.19 1.72 -12.30
N SER A 84 7.38 2.97 -12.72
CA SER A 84 8.68 3.43 -13.25
C SER A 84 9.77 3.24 -12.21
N LYS A 85 10.95 2.76 -12.61
CA LYS A 85 12.10 2.60 -11.68
C LYS A 85 12.45 3.88 -10.93
N GLN A 86 12.29 5.04 -11.56
CA GLN A 86 12.57 6.33 -10.97
C GLN A 86 11.61 6.70 -9.83
N LYS A 87 10.47 6.01 -9.72
CA LYS A 87 9.44 6.20 -8.70
C LYS A 87 9.42 5.04 -7.67
N VAL A 88 10.43 4.17 -7.70
CA VAL A 88 10.62 3.10 -6.71
C VAL A 88 11.81 3.48 -5.84
N TYR A 89 11.56 3.66 -4.55
CA TYR A 89 12.57 4.08 -3.60
C TYR A 89 12.98 2.91 -2.72
N ARG A 90 14.19 2.98 -2.16
CA ARG A 90 14.65 2.01 -1.17
C ARG A 90 13.75 2.05 0.06
N PHE A 91 13.44 0.89 0.63
CA PHE A 91 12.69 0.84 1.87
C PHE A 91 13.49 1.43 3.03
N ASP A 92 12.87 2.38 3.73
CA ASP A 92 13.35 3.01 4.96
C ASP A 92 12.17 3.20 5.91
N GLN A 93 12.14 2.39 6.97
CA GLN A 93 11.06 2.43 7.96
C GLN A 93 11.06 3.74 8.76
N ASN A 94 12.23 4.33 9.03
CA ASN A 94 12.31 5.57 9.81
C ASN A 94 11.73 6.73 9.01
N LEU A 95 12.13 6.85 7.74
CA LEU A 95 11.61 7.88 6.84
C LEU A 95 10.09 7.74 6.65
N LEU A 96 9.60 6.51 6.44
CA LEU A 96 8.18 6.23 6.31
C LEU A 96 7.40 6.67 7.57
N SER A 97 7.88 6.28 8.75
CA SER A 97 7.26 6.65 10.03
C SER A 97 7.27 8.17 10.24
N SER A 98 8.36 8.86 9.92
CA SER A 98 8.45 10.33 10.03
C SER A 98 7.44 11.04 9.13
N ILE A 99 7.32 10.61 7.87
CA ILE A 99 6.34 11.19 6.93
C ILE A 99 4.91 10.94 7.41
N GLN A 100 4.61 9.74 7.92
CA GLN A 100 3.30 9.41 8.47
C GLN A 100 2.96 10.26 9.70
N ALA A 101 3.92 10.49 10.60
CA ALA A 101 3.75 11.36 11.76
C ALA A 101 3.38 12.79 11.35
N LEU A 102 4.13 13.39 10.41
CA LEU A 102 3.86 14.73 9.90
C LEU A 102 2.47 14.86 9.27
N ARG A 103 2.00 13.83 8.55
CA ARG A 103 0.66 13.81 7.96
C ARG A 103 -0.44 13.76 9.02
N ASN A 104 -0.23 12.96 10.06
CA ASN A 104 -1.17 12.87 11.19
C ASN A 104 -1.26 14.22 11.91
N GLU A 105 -0.12 14.86 12.13
CA GLU A 105 -0.06 16.20 12.72
C GLU A 105 -0.76 17.26 11.86
N ARG A 106 -0.51 17.27 10.54
CA ARG A 106 -1.21 18.14 9.58
C ARG A 106 -2.72 17.95 9.68
N THR A 107 -3.19 16.70 9.68
CA THR A 107 -4.61 16.37 9.73
C THR A 107 -5.25 16.81 11.04
N ALA A 108 -4.60 16.55 12.17
CA ALA A 108 -5.07 17.00 13.48
C ALA A 108 -5.13 18.52 13.60
N THR A 109 -4.18 19.22 12.97
CA THR A 109 -4.13 20.69 12.97
C THR A 109 -5.24 21.30 12.11
N ILE A 110 -5.45 20.79 10.90
CA ILE A 110 -6.56 21.22 10.03
C ILE A 110 -7.90 20.99 10.75
N ASN A 111 -8.13 19.81 11.32
CA ASN A 111 -9.37 19.51 12.04
C ASN A 111 -9.60 20.47 13.22
N ARG A 112 -8.55 20.85 13.95
CA ARG A 112 -8.65 21.84 15.03
C ARG A 112 -9.09 23.20 14.49
N TYR A 113 -8.51 23.66 13.39
CA TYR A 113 -8.93 24.92 12.75
C TYR A 113 -10.36 24.86 12.25
N ASP A 114 -10.79 23.75 11.63
CA ASP A 114 -12.16 23.59 11.16
C ASP A 114 -13.17 23.69 12.32
N ILE A 115 -12.88 23.06 13.47
CA ILE A 115 -13.73 23.17 14.67
C ILE A 115 -13.80 24.63 15.16
N MET A 116 -12.66 25.32 15.22
CA MET A 116 -12.63 26.72 15.66
C MET A 116 -13.44 27.62 14.71
N ILE A 117 -13.24 27.49 13.41
CA ILE A 117 -13.99 28.24 12.39
C ILE A 117 -15.49 27.99 12.52
N GLN A 118 -15.92 26.73 12.63
CA GLN A 118 -17.33 26.38 12.83
C GLN A 118 -17.89 27.01 14.11
N SER A 119 -17.10 27.07 15.19
CA SER A 119 -17.53 27.71 16.44
C SER A 119 -17.77 29.22 16.28
N HIS A 120 -17.00 29.88 15.40
CA HIS A 120 -17.20 31.30 15.07
C HIS A 120 -18.41 31.51 14.17
N TRP A 121 -18.61 30.68 13.15
CA TRP A 121 -19.78 30.76 12.28
C TRP A 121 -21.10 30.65 13.03
N LYS A 122 -21.16 29.78 14.06
CA LYS A 122 -22.36 29.65 14.91
C LYS A 122 -22.73 30.91 15.70
N LYS A 123 -21.81 31.87 15.84
CA LYS A 123 -22.06 33.14 16.54
C LYS A 123 -22.57 34.25 15.61
N LEU A 124 -22.59 34.01 14.31
CA LEU A 124 -23.10 35.00 13.35
C LEU A 124 -24.62 35.07 13.46
N GLU A 125 -25.14 36.26 13.71
CA GLU A 125 -26.57 36.54 13.67
C GLU A 125 -27.00 36.83 12.23
N THR A 126 -28.21 36.41 11.87
CA THR A 126 -28.80 36.74 10.57
C THR A 126 -29.09 38.23 10.50
N TYR A 127 -28.79 38.84 9.35
CA TYR A 127 -29.12 40.24 9.08
C TYR A 127 -30.63 40.47 9.25
N GLN A 128 -31.02 41.46 10.07
CA GLN A 128 -32.39 41.92 10.29
C GLN A 128 -32.67 43.20 9.52
#